data_AF-A0A9R1QY22-F1
#
_entry.id   AF-A0A9R1QY22-F1
#
_cell.length_a   1.000
_cell.length_b   1.000
_cell.length_c   1.000
_cell.angle_alpha   90.00
_cell.angle_beta   90.00
_cell.angle_gamma   90.00
#
_symmetry.space_group_name_H-M   'P 1'
#
loop_
_entity.id
_entity.type
_entity.pdbx_description
1 polymer ?
#
loop_
_entity_poly.entity_id
_entity_poly.type
_entity_poly.pdbx_seq_one_letter_code
_entity_poly.pdbx_strand_id
1 'polypeptide(L)'
;MDLRFLSYHYAPLKVIGLASMSSFTKTGYDLARLSHENIAKFLGYCRESDPFSRMLLFEYASNGTLYEHLHHGEAAQFSWLRRMKIAISIAQGLRYLHTESQPPFAISELNSNSVYVIEDSTPKG
;
A
#
# COMPACT_ATOMS: atom_id res chain seq x y z
N MET A 1 -16.70 27.41 -18.33
CA MET A 1 -16.99 25.97 -18.12
C MET A 1 -15.74 25.39 -17.49
N ASP A 2 -15.78 25.23 -16.16
CA ASP A 2 -14.59 25.07 -15.30
C ASP A 2 -14.29 23.58 -15.07
N LEU A 3 -13.05 23.16 -15.36
CA LEU A 3 -12.57 21.78 -15.24
C LEU A 3 -12.44 21.30 -13.76
N ARG A 4 -12.84 22.13 -12.79
CA ARG A 4 -12.80 21.82 -11.35
C ARG A 4 -13.81 20.78 -10.83
N PHE A 5 -14.68 20.23 -11.67
CA PHE A 5 -15.66 19.21 -11.24
C PHE A 5 -15.21 17.74 -11.39
N LEU A 6 -14.01 17.47 -11.91
CA LEU A 6 -13.53 16.09 -12.09
C LEU A 6 -12.49 15.61 -11.06
N SER A 7 -12.16 16.41 -10.04
CA SER A 7 -11.10 16.05 -9.08
C SER A 7 -11.61 15.48 -7.73
N TYR A 8 -12.91 15.27 -7.55
CA TYR A 8 -13.48 15.03 -6.21
C TYR A 8 -13.68 13.57 -5.76
N HIS A 9 -13.22 12.56 -6.51
CA HIS A 9 -13.55 11.17 -6.15
C HIS A 9 -12.50 10.11 -6.48
N TYR A 10 -11.23 10.31 -6.14
CA TYR A 10 -10.27 9.20 -6.17
C TYR A 10 -9.22 9.37 -5.08
N ALA A 11 -9.28 8.57 -4.03
CA ALA A 11 -8.17 8.36 -3.12
C ALA A 11 -7.80 6.87 -3.13
N PRO A 12 -6.54 6.53 -3.40
CA PRO A 12 -6.09 5.16 -3.62
C PRO A 12 -5.90 4.40 -2.31
N LEU A 13 -6.28 3.13 -2.28
CA LEU A 13 -5.87 2.22 -1.21
C LEU A 13 -4.48 1.66 -1.50
N LYS A 14 -3.59 1.67 -0.49
CA LYS A 14 -2.21 1.19 -0.67
C LYS A 14 -2.08 -0.28 -0.26
N VAL A 15 -1.78 -1.12 -1.25
CA VAL A 15 -1.37 -2.52 -1.06
C VAL A 15 0.14 -2.56 -0.95
N ILE A 16 0.71 -3.17 0.10
CA ILE A 16 2.08 -3.72 0.08
C ILE A 16 2.21 -5.00 0.90
N GLY A 17 2.57 -6.08 0.20
CA GLY A 17 3.24 -7.26 0.74
C GLY A 17 4.65 -6.92 1.21
N LEU A 18 4.92 -7.14 2.50
CA LEU A 18 6.26 -7.02 3.06
C LEU A 18 7.15 -8.13 2.47
N ALA A 19 8.25 -7.73 1.85
CA ALA A 19 9.23 -8.67 1.30
C ALA A 19 9.93 -9.46 2.42
N SER A 20 10.16 -10.75 2.16
CA SER A 20 10.91 -11.67 3.02
C SER A 20 12.28 -11.12 3.45
N MET A 21 12.62 -11.32 4.73
CA MET A 21 13.83 -10.84 5.43
C MET A 21 15.18 -11.24 4.81
N SER A 22 15.21 -12.10 3.80
CA SER A 22 16.45 -12.63 3.19
C SER A 22 17.13 -11.71 2.16
N SER A 23 16.48 -10.64 1.67
CA SER A 23 16.97 -9.86 0.49
C SER A 23 17.10 -8.34 0.68
N PHE A 24 17.21 -7.86 1.91
CA PHE A 24 17.07 -6.43 2.29
C PHE A 24 17.74 -5.37 1.37
N THR A 25 18.99 -5.56 0.93
CA THR A 25 19.69 -4.56 0.08
C THR A 25 19.28 -4.61 -1.39
N LYS A 26 18.99 -5.80 -1.93
CA LYS A 26 18.48 -5.96 -3.28
C LYS A 26 17.05 -5.42 -3.37
N THR A 27 16.26 -5.69 -2.33
CA THR A 27 14.90 -5.21 -2.15
C THR A 27 14.83 -3.69 -2.06
N GLY A 28 15.76 -2.99 -1.39
CA GLY A 28 15.71 -1.52 -1.27
C GLY A 28 15.73 -0.76 -2.60
N TYR A 29 16.62 -1.14 -3.52
CA TYR A 29 16.66 -0.55 -4.86
C TYR A 29 15.42 -0.90 -5.69
N ASP A 30 14.95 -2.16 -5.59
CA ASP A 30 13.74 -2.60 -6.29
C ASP A 30 12.47 -1.95 -5.78
N LEU A 31 12.41 -1.61 -4.49
CA LEU A 31 11.28 -0.87 -3.90
C LEU A 31 11.33 0.62 -4.23
N ALA A 32 12.52 1.23 -4.31
CA ALA A 32 12.67 2.67 -4.58
C ALA A 32 12.17 3.09 -5.97
N ARG A 33 12.13 2.17 -6.94
CA ARG A 33 11.58 2.43 -8.28
C ARG A 33 10.05 2.27 -8.36
N LEU A 34 9.41 1.72 -7.33
CA LEU A 34 7.96 1.54 -7.32
C LEU A 34 7.29 2.85 -6.93
N SER A 35 6.50 3.40 -7.85
CA SER A 35 5.76 4.64 -7.66
C SER A 35 4.38 4.50 -8.31
N HIS A 36 3.39 4.14 -7.50
CA HIS A 36 2.02 4.00 -7.93
C HIS A 36 1.08 4.34 -6.77
N GLU A 37 -0.06 4.92 -7.09
CA GLU A 37 -1.02 5.43 -6.11
C GLU A 37 -1.52 4.35 -5.14
N ASN A 38 -1.68 3.11 -5.64
CA ASN A 38 -2.14 1.95 -4.87
C ASN A 38 -1.00 1.10 -4.28
N ILE A 39 0.24 1.62 -4.27
CA ILE A 39 1.43 0.97 -3.70
C ILE A 39 2.03 1.90 -2.63
N ALA A 40 2.37 1.35 -1.46
CA ALA A 40 2.98 2.13 -0.39
C ALA A 40 4.36 2.68 -0.80
N LYS A 41 4.52 4.00 -0.64
CA LYS A 41 5.73 4.67 -1.06
C LYS A 41 6.87 4.25 -0.14
N PHE A 42 7.87 3.61 -0.70
CA PHE A 42 9.12 3.31 0.00
C PHE A 42 9.89 4.60 0.25
N LEU A 43 10.32 4.82 1.49
CA LEU A 43 11.05 6.01 1.93
C LEU A 43 12.54 5.74 2.13
N GLY A 44 12.90 4.50 2.46
CA GLY A 44 14.28 4.13 2.69
C GLY A 44 14.42 2.90 3.56
N TYR A 45 15.64 2.62 3.97
CA TYR A 45 15.95 1.46 4.79
C TYR A 45 17.02 1.79 5.83
N CYS A 46 17.01 1.06 6.94
CA CYS A 46 18.03 1.11 7.98
C CYS A 46 18.69 -0.26 8.12
N ARG A 47 20.02 -0.31 8.13
CA ARG A 47 20.81 -1.51 8.39
C ARG A 47 21.81 -1.19 9.48
N GLU A 48 21.61 -1.76 10.66
CA GLU A 48 22.57 -1.69 11.77
C GLU A 48 23.21 -3.05 11.96
N SER A 49 24.51 -3.07 12.21
CA SER A 49 25.26 -4.31 12.47
C SER A 49 25.25 -4.69 13.95
N ASP A 50 25.13 -3.71 14.85
CA ASP A 50 25.17 -3.94 16.29
C ASP A 50 24.22 -2.98 17.05
N PRO A 51 23.04 -3.46 17.52
CA PRO A 51 22.51 -4.81 17.29
C PRO A 51 22.13 -5.02 15.82
N PHE A 52 22.17 -6.27 15.36
CA PHE A 52 21.75 -6.60 13.99
C PHE A 52 20.28 -6.24 13.77
N SER A 53 20.03 -5.16 13.04
CA SER A 53 18.67 -4.69 12.74
C SER A 53 18.54 -4.26 11.28
N ARG A 54 17.39 -4.60 10.68
CA ARG A 54 17.06 -4.28 9.29
C ARG A 54 15.63 -3.80 9.25
N MET A 55 15.41 -2.54 8.85
CA MET A 55 14.08 -1.93 8.82
C MET A 55 13.82 -1.28 7.46
N LEU A 56 12.64 -1.51 6.89
CA LEU A 56 12.16 -0.80 5.71
C LEU A 56 11.20 0.30 6.16
N LEU A 57 11.37 1.50 5.61
CA LEU A 57 10.53 2.65 5.90
C LEU A 57 9.58 2.87 4.73
N PHE A 58 8.29 3.00 5.04
CA PHE A 58 7.23 3.33 4.09
C PHE A 58 6.44 4.53 4.60
N GLU A 59 5.73 5.22 3.72
CA GLU A 59 4.73 6.21 4.14
C GLU A 59 3.72 5.57 5.09
N TYR A 60 3.44 6.29 6.18
CA TYR A 60 2.53 5.83 7.23
C TYR A 60 1.08 5.75 6.69
N ALA A 61 0.41 4.64 7.00
CA ALA A 61 -1.01 4.45 6.74
C ALA A 61 -1.74 4.38 8.08
N SER A 62 -2.49 5.43 8.41
CA SER A 62 -3.01 5.65 9.76
C SER A 62 -4.12 4.72 10.20
N ASN A 63 -4.80 4.05 9.27
CA ASN A 63 -6.00 3.29 9.60
C ASN A 63 -5.74 1.78 9.58
N GLY A 64 -4.48 1.38 9.75
CA GLY A 64 -4.14 -0.03 9.90
C GLY A 64 -4.38 -0.86 8.65
N THR A 65 -4.43 -2.17 8.86
CA THR A 65 -4.51 -3.21 7.84
C THR A 65 -5.94 -3.64 7.56
N LEU A 66 -6.20 -4.12 6.35
CA LEU A 66 -7.47 -4.73 5.97
C LEU A 66 -7.82 -5.91 6.90
N TYR A 67 -6.82 -6.62 7.43
CA TYR A 67 -7.03 -7.68 8.40
C TYR A 67 -7.72 -7.16 9.67
N GLU A 68 -7.20 -6.09 10.27
CA GLU A 68 -7.78 -5.47 11.47
C GLU A 68 -9.22 -5.03 11.22
N HIS A 69 -9.46 -4.38 10.08
CA HIS A 69 -10.81 -3.98 9.67
C HIS A 69 -11.74 -5.19 9.54
N LEU A 70 -11.28 -6.29 8.93
CA LEU A 70 -12.11 -7.47 8.70
C LEU A 70 -12.38 -8.30 9.97
N HIS A 71 -11.50 -8.27 10.98
CA HIS A 71 -11.55 -9.20 12.11
C HIS A 71 -11.85 -8.54 13.46
N HIS A 72 -11.62 -7.24 13.62
CA HIS A 72 -11.82 -6.52 14.90
C HIS A 72 -13.17 -5.77 14.98
N GLY A 73 -14.19 -6.24 14.23
CA GLY A 73 -15.56 -5.71 14.33
C GLY A 73 -15.87 -4.49 13.47
N GLU A 74 -14.87 -3.91 12.79
CA GLU A 74 -15.06 -2.81 11.83
C GLU A 74 -15.53 -3.30 10.44
N ALA A 75 -15.53 -4.62 10.21
CA ALA A 75 -15.88 -5.21 8.91
C ALA A 75 -17.31 -4.88 8.47
N ALA A 76 -18.20 -4.75 9.45
CA ALA A 76 -19.59 -4.33 9.26
C ALA A 76 -19.71 -2.87 8.82
N GLN A 77 -18.67 -2.05 9.04
CA GLN A 77 -18.61 -0.64 8.62
C GLN A 77 -18.21 -0.50 7.13
N PHE A 78 -17.68 -1.55 6.50
CA PHE A 78 -17.39 -1.53 5.07
C PHE A 78 -18.65 -1.78 4.25
N SER A 79 -19.23 -0.69 3.74
CA SER A 79 -20.24 -0.74 2.69
C SER A 79 -19.74 -1.53 1.48
N TRP A 80 -20.66 -2.11 0.70
CA TRP A 80 -20.30 -2.84 -0.52
C TRP A 80 -19.44 -1.99 -1.48
N LEU A 81 -19.78 -0.71 -1.60
CA LEU A 81 -19.01 0.24 -2.40
C LEU A 81 -17.55 0.34 -1.92
N ARG A 82 -17.32 0.42 -0.60
CA ARG A 82 -15.96 0.46 -0.03
C ARG A 82 -15.18 -0.82 -0.31
N ARG A 83 -15.83 -1.99 -0.21
CA ARG A 83 -15.23 -3.30 -0.56
C ARG A 83 -14.80 -3.37 -2.02
N MET A 84 -15.64 -2.87 -2.93
CA MET A 84 -15.31 -2.80 -4.36
C MET A 84 -14.14 -1.86 -4.64
N LYS A 85 -14.07 -0.71 -3.97
CA LYS A 85 -12.91 0.19 -4.08
C LYS A 85 -11.62 -0.49 -3.63
N ILE A 86 -11.65 -1.19 -2.49
CA ILE A 86 -10.51 -1.99 -2.00
C ILE A 86 -10.04 -2.99 -3.07
N ALA A 87 -10.97 -3.77 -3.64
CA ALA A 87 -10.64 -4.77 -4.64
C ALA A 87 -10.05 -4.16 -5.94
N ILE A 88 -10.63 -3.05 -6.41
CA ILE A 88 -10.14 -2.34 -7.61
C ILE A 88 -8.74 -1.79 -7.38
N SER A 89 -8.50 -1.13 -6.24
CA SER A 89 -7.16 -0.63 -5.87
C SER A 89 -6.13 -1.75 -5.80
N ILE A 90 -6.48 -2.90 -5.23
CA ILE A 90 -5.60 -4.08 -5.23
C ILE A 90 -5.28 -4.52 -6.65
N ALA A 91 -6.29 -4.66 -7.51
CA ALA A 91 -6.09 -5.07 -8.90
C ALA A 91 -5.21 -4.08 -9.69
N GLN A 92 -5.39 -2.77 -9.48
CA GLN A 92 -4.58 -1.72 -10.09
C GLN A 92 -3.11 -1.80 -9.61
N GLY A 93 -2.89 -1.96 -8.30
CA GLY A 93 -1.54 -2.14 -7.75
C GLY A 93 -0.84 -3.38 -8.32
N LEU A 94 -1.54 -4.51 -8.41
CA LEU A 94 -1.00 -5.74 -9.00
C LEU A 94 -0.68 -5.57 -10.49
N ARG A 95 -1.56 -4.92 -11.26
CA ARG A 95 -1.30 -4.61 -12.67
C ARG A 95 -0.01 -3.80 -12.80
N TYR A 96 0.12 -2.73 -12.03
CA TYR A 96 1.32 -1.90 -12.04
C TYR A 96 2.59 -2.74 -11.80
N LEU A 97 2.60 -3.56 -10.75
CA LEU A 97 3.77 -4.37 -10.39
C LEU A 97 4.13 -5.39 -11.47
N HIS A 98 3.14 -6.04 -12.08
CA HIS A 98 3.39 -7.09 -13.05
C HIS A 98 3.67 -6.59 -14.48
N THR A 99 3.06 -5.47 -14.89
CA THR A 99 3.07 -5.07 -16.31
C THR A 99 3.65 -3.68 -16.56
N GLU A 100 3.68 -2.80 -15.56
CA GLU A 100 4.08 -1.40 -15.73
C GLU A 100 5.45 -1.10 -15.08
N SER A 101 5.82 -1.86 -14.04
CA SER A 101 7.15 -1.76 -13.43
C SER A 101 8.20 -2.52 -14.25
N GLN A 102 9.39 -1.93 -14.44
CA GLN A 102 10.48 -2.52 -15.22
C GLN A 102 11.78 -2.63 -14.40
N PRO A 103 12.29 -3.86 -14.13
CA PRO A 103 11.65 -5.16 -14.42
C PRO A 103 10.35 -5.38 -13.62
N PRO A 104 9.49 -6.34 -14.02
CA PRO A 104 8.32 -6.68 -13.21
C PRO A 104 8.68 -7.03 -11.77
N PHE A 105 7.84 -6.61 -10.83
CA PHE A 105 8.02 -6.89 -9.41
C PHE A 105 7.07 -8.00 -8.95
N ALA A 106 7.63 -9.10 -8.47
CA ALA A 106 6.86 -10.21 -7.92
C ALA A 106 6.60 -10.00 -6.43
N ILE A 107 5.33 -9.90 -6.03
CA ILE A 107 4.94 -9.91 -4.62
C ILE A 107 5.05 -11.34 -4.08
N SER A 108 5.76 -11.52 -2.97
CA SER A 108 5.90 -12.82 -2.31
C SER A 108 4.60 -13.28 -1.64
N GLU A 109 3.88 -12.35 -1.01
CA GLU A 109 2.63 -12.65 -0.31
C GLU A 109 1.63 -11.50 -0.46
N LEU A 110 0.40 -11.84 -0.87
CA LEU A 110 -0.75 -10.93 -0.86
C LEU A 110 -1.84 -11.53 0.04
N ASN A 111 -2.05 -10.90 1.19
CA ASN A 111 -3.10 -11.23 2.15
C ASN A 111 -3.65 -9.94 2.80
N SER A 112 -4.64 -10.05 3.69
CA SER A 112 -5.26 -8.88 4.31
C SER A 112 -4.35 -8.11 5.29
N ASN A 113 -3.27 -8.71 5.81
CA ASN A 113 -2.26 -7.99 6.61
C ASN A 113 -1.32 -7.14 5.73
N SER A 114 -1.19 -7.49 4.45
CA SER A 114 -0.40 -6.73 3.46
C SER A 114 -1.18 -5.61 2.74
N VAL A 115 -2.41 -5.33 3.13
CA VAL A 115 -3.22 -4.26 2.54
C VAL A 115 -3.51 -3.24 3.62
N TYR A 116 -3.10 -1.99 3.42
CA TYR A 116 -3.38 -0.92 4.37
C TYR A 116 -4.59 -0.11 3.91
N VAL A 117 -5.45 0.20 4.87
CA VAL A 117 -6.62 1.04 4.64
C VAL A 117 -6.18 2.48 4.86
N ILE A 118 -6.41 3.33 3.88
CA ILE A 118 -6.25 4.78 4.01
C ILE A 118 -7.64 5.36 3.79
N GLU A 119 -8.15 6.07 4.79
CA GLU A 119 -9.37 6.87 4.63
C GLU A 119 -8.96 8.27 4.23
N ASP A 120 -9.82 8.90 3.43
CA ASP A 120 -9.74 10.32 3.17
C ASP A 120 -9.64 11.05 4.50
N SER A 121 -8.51 11.74 4.73
CA SER A 121 -8.46 12.78 5.73
C SER A 121 -9.48 13.83 5.31
N THR A 122 -10.69 13.74 5.86
CA THR A 122 -11.59 14.88 5.88
C THR A 122 -10.78 16.03 6.50
N PRO A 123 -10.71 17.22 5.86
CA PRO A 123 -10.14 18.37 6.52
C PRO A 123 -10.87 18.54 7.85
N LYS A 124 -10.16 18.36 8.97
CA LYS A 124 -10.68 18.77 10.26
C LYS A 124 -10.71 20.29 10.19
N GLY A 125 -11.93 20.83 10.12
CA GLY A 125 -12.20 22.25 9.95
C GLY A 125 -11.56 23.13 11.01
#